data_AF-A0AAN8GED0-F1
#
_entry.id   AF-A0AAN8GED0-F1
#
_cell.length_a   1.000
_cell.length_b   1.000
_cell.length_c   1.000
_cell.angle_alpha   90.00
_cell.angle_beta   90.00
_cell.angle_gamma   90.00
#
_symmetry.space_group_name_H-M   'P 1'
#
loop_
_entity.id
_entity.type
_entity.pdbx_description
1 polymer ?
#
loop_
_entity_poly.entity_id
_entity_poly.type
_entity_poly.pdbx_seq_one_letter_code
_entity_poly.pdbx_strand_id
1 'polypeptide(L)'
;MLSPLSFFQAIFLFIFIASSVTIPMFRHKLSYIAFRTAFAAAYIIPYYTIITPVVMLWIIRTAKRRNKKALEAMQNVRNKRELYFSDCSRIWNKI
;
A
#
# COMPACT_ATOMS: atom_id res chain seq x y z
N MET A 1 -7.93 0.72 -7.92
CA MET A 1 -7.24 1.19 -6.69
C MET A 1 -7.09 0.12 -5.59
N LEU A 2 -7.35 -1.18 -5.84
CA LEU A 2 -7.17 -2.26 -4.85
C LEU A 2 -5.85 -3.06 -4.96
N SER A 3 -5.07 -2.83 -6.01
CA SER A 3 -3.92 -3.67 -6.39
C SER A 3 -2.87 -3.94 -5.29
N PRO A 4 -2.39 -2.95 -4.51
CA PRO A 4 -1.33 -3.21 -3.51
C PRO A 4 -1.82 -4.04 -2.32
N LEU A 5 -3.10 -3.87 -1.93
CA LEU A 5 -3.67 -4.62 -0.81
C LEU A 5 -3.90 -6.09 -1.21
N SER A 6 -4.44 -6.34 -2.40
CA SER A 6 -4.62 -7.69 -2.92
C SER A 6 -3.30 -8.43 -3.11
N PHE A 7 -2.25 -7.72 -3.53
CA PHE A 7 -0.91 -8.29 -3.65
C PHE A 7 -0.34 -8.70 -2.28
N PHE A 8 -0.50 -7.83 -1.28
CA PHE A 8 -0.08 -8.14 0.10
C PHE A 8 -0.87 -9.34 0.63
N GLN A 9 -2.19 -9.33 0.49
CA GLN A 9 -3.05 -10.43 0.89
C GLN A 9 -2.66 -11.75 0.21
N ALA A 10 -2.36 -11.74 -1.09
CA ALA A 10 -1.95 -12.93 -1.84
C ALA A 10 -0.63 -13.54 -1.31
N ILE A 11 0.36 -12.71 -0.96
CA ILE A 11 1.62 -13.18 -0.37
C ILE A 11 1.37 -13.87 0.98
N PHE A 12 0.59 -13.24 1.87
CA PHE A 12 0.30 -13.83 3.17
C PHE A 12 -0.54 -15.09 3.07
N LEU A 13 -1.50 -15.13 2.14
CA LEU A 13 -2.28 -16.34 1.85
C LEU A 13 -1.37 -17.46 1.34
N PHE A 14 -0.44 -17.14 0.45
CA PHE A 14 0.51 -18.10 -0.10
C PHE A 14 1.41 -18.68 0.99
N ILE A 15 1.96 -17.85 1.89
CA ILE A 15 2.77 -18.31 3.01
C ILE A 15 1.94 -19.21 3.93
N PHE A 16 0.69 -18.85 4.23
CA PHE A 16 -0.20 -19.65 5.07
C PHE A 16 -0.51 -21.03 4.46
N ILE A 17 -0.80 -21.07 3.16
CA ILE A 17 -1.05 -22.33 2.44
C ILE A 17 0.23 -23.17 2.42
N ALA A 18 1.37 -22.56 2.09
CA ALA A 18 2.65 -23.25 2.06
C ALA A 18 2.98 -23.85 3.44
N SER A 19 2.90 -23.07 4.52
CA SER A 19 3.17 -23.57 5.88
C SER A 19 2.18 -24.66 6.31
N SER A 20 0.91 -24.53 5.93
CA SER A 20 -0.12 -25.53 6.23
C SER A 20 0.10 -26.86 5.52
N VAL A 21 0.80 -26.88 4.38
CA VAL A 21 1.19 -28.10 3.66
C VAL A 21 2.54 -28.63 4.14
N THR A 22 3.52 -27.75 4.35
CA THR A 22 4.88 -28.12 4.74
C THR A 22 4.94 -28.69 6.15
N ILE A 23 4.28 -28.10 7.14
CA ILE A 23 4.39 -28.52 8.55
C ILE A 23 3.86 -29.96 8.79
N PRO A 24 2.70 -30.36 8.23
CA PRO A 24 2.23 -31.75 8.30
C PRO A 24 3.15 -32.75 7.60
N MET A 25 3.85 -32.35 6.54
CA MET A 25 4.79 -33.22 5.83
C MET A 25 5.97 -33.64 6.72
N PHE A 26 6.37 -32.78 7.66
CA PHE A 26 7.42 -33.08 8.65
C PHE A 26 6.90 -33.67 9.95
N ARG A 27 5.60 -34.02 10.05
CA ARG A 27 4.97 -34.55 11.27
C ARG A 27 5.68 -35.79 11.83
N HIS A 28 6.19 -36.67 10.97
CA HIS A 28 6.94 -37.86 11.40
C HIS A 28 8.27 -37.49 12.10
N LYS A 29 8.90 -36.38 11.72
CA LYS A 29 10.22 -35.98 12.23
C LYS A 29 10.13 -35.11 13.49
N LEU A 30 8.93 -34.65 13.84
CA LEU A 30 8.69 -33.72 14.94
C LEU A 30 7.98 -34.42 16.10
N SER A 31 8.41 -34.10 17.32
CA SER A 31 7.64 -34.45 18.53
C SER A 31 6.27 -33.77 18.49
N TYR A 32 5.28 -34.38 19.12
CA TYR A 32 3.89 -33.87 19.15
C TYR A 32 3.81 -32.41 19.60
N ILE A 33 4.60 -32.04 20.61
CA ILE A 33 4.65 -30.68 21.15
C ILE A 33 5.24 -29.72 20.12
N ALA A 34 6.34 -30.12 19.46
CA ALA A 34 7.02 -29.32 18.44
C ALA A 34 6.15 -29.12 17.19
N PHE A 35 5.37 -30.13 16.81
CA PHE A 35 4.41 -30.03 15.71
C PHE A 35 3.30 -29.02 16.04
N ARG A 36 2.71 -29.10 17.24
CA ARG A 36 1.66 -28.17 17.70
C ARG A 36 2.16 -26.73 17.78
N THR A 37 3.36 -26.49 18.32
CA THR A 37 3.94 -25.15 18.41
C THR A 37 4.33 -24.59 17.05
N ALA A 38 4.89 -25.39 16.15
CA ALA A 38 5.19 -24.96 14.78
C ALA A 38 3.91 -24.60 14.00
N PHE A 39 2.87 -25.41 14.14
CA PHE A 39 1.58 -25.16 13.49
C PHE A 39 0.89 -23.91 14.06
N ALA A 40 0.96 -23.69 15.37
CA ALA A 40 0.45 -22.49 16.03
C ALA A 40 1.24 -21.23 15.64
N ALA A 41 2.56 -21.32 15.52
CA ALA A 41 3.40 -20.22 15.08
C ALA A 41 3.16 -19.84 13.60
N ALA A 42 2.84 -20.83 12.77
CA ALA A 42 2.47 -20.63 11.37
C ALA A 42 1.02 -20.16 11.17
N TYR A 43 0.23 -20.05 12.23
CA TYR A 43 -1.11 -19.50 12.18
C TYR A 43 -1.01 -17.98 11.96
N ILE A 44 -1.00 -17.57 10.70
CA ILE A 44 -0.73 -16.20 10.23
C ILE A 44 -1.90 -15.23 10.44
N ILE A 45 -3.11 -15.75 10.72
CA ILE A 45 -4.34 -14.95 10.90
C ILE A 45 -4.17 -13.76 11.87
N PRO A 46 -3.64 -13.92 13.11
CA PRO A 46 -3.42 -12.80 14.03
C PRO A 46 -2.38 -11.78 13.55
N TYR A 47 -1.42 -12.19 12.72
CA TYR A 47 -0.39 -11.28 12.20
C TYR A 47 -0.91 -10.43 11.05
N TYR A 48 -1.74 -11.01 10.18
CA TYR A 48 -2.32 -10.30 9.04
C TYR A 48 -3.27 -9.17 9.49
N THR A 49 -4.06 -9.37 10.55
CA THR A 49 -4.99 -8.36 11.07
C THR A 49 -4.28 -7.17 11.72
N ILE A 50 -3.07 -7.34 12.26
CA ILE A 50 -2.27 -6.25 12.83
C ILE A 50 -1.53 -5.48 11.73
N ILE A 51 -1.00 -6.18 10.72
CA ILE A 51 -0.18 -5.55 9.67
C ILE A 51 -1.04 -4.82 8.63
N THR A 52 -2.23 -5.34 8.30
CA THR A 52 -3.14 -4.73 7.32
C THR A 52 -3.50 -3.26 7.58
N PRO A 53 -3.92 -2.85 8.79
CA PRO A 53 -4.24 -1.44 9.06
C PRO A 53 -3.00 -0.54 8.94
N VAL A 54 -1.81 -1.03 9.32
CA VAL A 54 -0.55 -0.29 9.17
C VAL A 54 -0.23 -0.04 7.70
N VAL A 55 -0.36 -1.08 6.86
CA VAL A 55 -0.14 -0.99 5.41
C VAL A 55 -1.17 -0.07 4.76
N MET A 56 -2.46 -0.17 5.14
CA MET A 56 -3.50 0.76 4.68
C MET A 56 -3.17 2.21 5.03
N LEU A 57 -2.79 2.49 6.28
CA LEU A 57 -2.40 3.84 6.71
C LEU A 57 -1.22 4.37 5.90
N TRP A 58 -0.24 3.52 5.60
CA TRP A 58 0.90 3.89 4.76
C TRP A 58 0.49 4.22 3.32
N ILE A 59 -0.36 3.39 2.71
CA ILE A 59 -0.89 3.63 1.36
C ILE A 59 -1.68 4.95 1.32
N ILE A 60 -2.56 5.17 2.29
CA ILE A 60 -3.39 6.39 2.38
C ILE A 60 -2.51 7.64 2.49
N ARG A 61 -1.50 7.61 3.37
CA ARG A 61 -0.55 8.73 3.53
C ARG A 61 0.23 8.99 2.24
N THR A 62 0.65 7.94 1.55
CA THR A 62 1.41 8.05 0.30
C THR A 62 0.53 8.60 -0.84
N ALA A 63 -0.71 8.12 -0.96
CA ALA A 63 -1.70 8.63 -1.92
C ALA A 63 -2.02 10.11 -1.64
N LYS A 64 -2.24 10.49 -0.37
CA LYS A 64 -2.49 11.88 0.02
C LYS A 64 -1.33 12.81 -0.35
N ARG A 65 -0.07 12.35 -0.15
CA ARG A 65 1.13 13.10 -0.56
C ARG A 65 1.22 13.27 -2.08
N ARG A 66 0.93 12.21 -2.86
CA ARG A 66 0.91 12.28 -4.33
C ARG A 66 -0.15 13.25 -4.85
N ASN A 67 -1.37 13.17 -4.29
CA ASN A 67 -2.45 14.06 -4.68
C ASN A 67 -2.14 15.53 -4.33
N LYS A 68 -1.53 15.79 -3.17
CA LYS A 68 -1.11 17.16 -2.80
C LYS A 68 -0.07 17.72 -3.76
N LYS A 69 0.94 16.92 -4.14
CA LYS A 69 1.94 17.30 -5.15
C LYS A 69 1.33 17.54 -6.53
N ALA A 70 0.35 16.72 -6.94
CA ALA A 70 -0.36 16.92 -8.19
C ALA A 70 -1.20 18.20 -8.18
N LEU A 71 -1.85 18.51 -7.04
CA LEU A 71 -2.60 19.74 -6.85
C LEU A 71 -1.68 20.98 -6.91
N GLU A 72 -0.53 20.93 -6.23
CA GLU A 72 0.48 22.00 -6.25
C GLU A 72 1.03 22.22 -7.67
N ALA A 73 1.27 21.14 -8.43
CA ALA A 73 1.69 21.23 -9.83
C ALA A 73 0.61 21.89 -10.72
N MET A 74 -0.66 21.49 -10.58
CA MET A 74 -1.77 22.09 -11.32
C MET A 74 -1.99 23.57 -10.95
N GLN A 75 -1.88 23.91 -9.66
CA GLN A 75 -2.01 25.29 -9.19
C GLN A 75 -0.89 26.18 -9.74
N ASN A 76 0.35 25.67 -9.80
CA ASN A 76 1.48 26.40 -10.38
C ASN A 76 1.29 26.63 -11.89
N VAL A 77 0.75 25.65 -12.61
CA VAL A 77 0.39 25.80 -14.04
C VAL A 77 -0.73 26.84 -14.22
N ARG A 78 -1.76 26.85 -13.36
CA ARG A 78 -2.83 27.85 -13.42
C ARG A 78 -2.29 29.26 -13.14
N ASN A 79 -1.45 29.41 -12.12
CA ASN A 79 -0.86 30.69 -11.73
C ASN A 79 0.02 31.27 -12.84
N LYS A 80 0.85 30.44 -13.49
CA LYS A 80 1.62 30.87 -14.67
C LYS A 80 0.70 31.32 -15.81
N ARG A 81 -0.38 30.58 -16.06
CA ARG A 81 -1.35 30.90 -17.12
C ARG A 81 -2.08 32.22 -16.85
N GLU A 82 -2.50 32.46 -15.60
CA GLU A 82 -3.10 33.73 -15.17
C GLU A 82 -2.13 34.90 -15.34
N LEU A 83 -0.85 34.71 -15.01
CA LEU A 83 0.22 35.69 -15.26
C LEU A 83 0.34 36.04 -16.75
N TYR A 84 0.38 35.05 -17.64
CA TYR A 84 0.43 35.28 -19.09
C TYR A 84 -0.79 36.05 -19.62
N PHE A 85 -2.00 35.72 -19.14
CA PHE A 85 -3.20 36.45 -19.54
C PHE A 85 -3.21 37.89 -19.03
N SER A 86 -2.67 38.15 -17.83
CA SER A 86 -2.56 39.49 -17.28
C SER A 86 -1.56 40.39 -18.01
N ASP A 87 -0.46 39.82 -18.52
CA ASP A 87 0.50 40.56 -19.33
C ASP A 87 -0.04 40.87 -20.73
N CYS A 88 -0.73 39.91 -21.36
CA CYS A 88 -1.38 40.14 -22.66
C CYS A 88 -2.48 41.20 -22.57
N SER A 89 -3.32 41.18 -21.52
CA SER A 89 -4.36 42.20 -21.36
C SER A 89 -3.77 43.58 -21.12
N ARG A 90 -2.64 43.68 -20.41
CA ARG A 90 -1.93 44.94 -20.16
C ARG A 90 -1.29 45.53 -21.42
N ILE A 91 -0.80 44.68 -22.33
CA ILE A 91 -0.31 45.12 -23.64
C ILE A 91 -1.47 45.60 -24.52
N TRP A 92 -2.58 44.86 -24.52
CA TRP A 92 -3.76 45.21 -25.31
C TRP A 92 -4.44 46.51 -24.85
N ASN A 93 -4.46 46.79 -23.54
CA ASN A 93 -5.02 48.04 -22.98
C ASN A 93 -4.10 49.27 -23.14
N LYS A 94 -2.90 49.08 -23.69
CA LYS A 94 -1.92 50.16 -23.95
C LYS A 94 -1.92 50.62 -25.42
N ILE A 95 -2.67 49.94 -26.27
CA ILE A 95 -2.95 50.32 -27.67
C ILE A 95 -4.30 51.02 -27.69
#